data_AF-A0A6M8V3K9-F1
#
_entry.id   AF-A0A6M8V3K9-F1
#
_cell.length_a   1.000
_cell.length_b   1.000
_cell.length_c   1.000
_cell.angle_alpha   90.00
_cell.angle_beta   90.00
_cell.angle_gamma   90.00
#
_symmetry.space_group_name_H-M   'P 1'
#
loop_
_entity.id
_entity.type
_entity.pdbx_description
1 polymer ?
#
loop_
_entity_poly.entity_id
_entity_poly.type
_entity_poly.pdbx_seq_one_letter_code
_entity_poly.pdbx_strand_id
1 'polypeptide(L)'
;MNNINDEMLNKFIDKELNAEQIRIIDEAIKNSPELKSRYLALVNADSVLRKMNFESVTPDFTKSVLQRIQRRKLLAKQQKHFLFAVISLLGIITLGIVVYLFYQIISLASPESDKIVTTYSKDLGDYFSNLFGKKNISIFGSVLSFIMLVSSYFLYEYQKKSKNNFNH
;
A
#
# COMPACT_ATOMS: atom_id res chain seq x y z
N MET A 1 -29.02 46.41 14.85
CA MET A 1 -29.83 45.21 14.53
C MET A 1 -28.88 44.03 14.52
N ASN A 2 -29.01 43.12 15.49
CA ASN A 2 -28.17 41.91 15.53
C ASN A 2 -28.51 41.05 14.31
N ASN A 3 -27.53 40.84 13.45
CA ASN A 3 -27.68 40.09 12.21
C ASN A 3 -27.73 38.59 12.56
N ILE A 4 -28.93 38.07 12.84
CA ILE A 4 -29.12 36.65 13.12
C ILE A 4 -28.84 35.88 11.83
N ASN A 5 -27.84 35.01 11.88
CA ASN A 5 -27.40 34.19 10.76
C ASN A 5 -28.01 32.77 10.84
N ASP A 6 -27.87 32.02 9.75
CA ASP A 6 -28.42 30.66 9.64
C ASP A 6 -27.79 29.69 10.65
N GLU A 7 -26.53 29.92 11.04
CA GLU A 7 -25.85 29.13 12.07
C GLU A 7 -26.52 29.29 13.45
N MET A 8 -26.92 30.51 13.83
CA MET A 8 -27.68 30.75 15.06
C MET A 8 -29.07 30.08 15.01
N LEU A 9 -29.74 30.10 13.85
CA LEU A 9 -31.03 29.42 13.70
C LEU A 9 -30.89 27.89 13.80
N ASN A 10 -29.83 27.31 13.24
CA ASN A 10 -29.57 25.88 13.38
C ASN A 10 -29.29 25.49 14.84
N LYS A 11 -28.42 26.23 15.54
CA LYS A 11 -28.17 26.03 16.97
C LYS A 11 -29.44 26.17 17.82
N PHE A 12 -30.36 27.05 17.41
CA PHE A 12 -31.67 27.20 18.04
C PHE A 12 -32.55 25.95 17.82
N ILE A 13 -32.56 25.38 16.62
CA ILE A 13 -33.25 24.12 16.29
C ILE A 13 -32.67 22.94 17.08
N ASP A 14 -31.34 22.89 17.21
CA ASP A 14 -30.60 21.83 17.92
C ASP A 14 -30.62 21.99 19.46
N LYS A 15 -31.24 23.07 19.98
CA LYS A 15 -31.30 23.42 21.41
C LYS A 15 -29.93 23.61 22.08
N GLU A 16 -28.95 24.12 21.33
CA GLU A 16 -27.58 24.35 21.79
C GLU A 16 -27.32 25.80 22.28
N LEU A 17 -28.36 26.63 22.35
CA LEU A 17 -28.24 28.03 22.73
C LEU A 17 -28.54 28.30 24.20
N ASN A 18 -27.95 29.37 24.73
CA ASN A 18 -28.21 29.82 26.10
C ASN A 18 -29.58 30.55 26.22
N ALA A 19 -30.08 30.70 27.44
CA ALA A 19 -31.41 31.29 27.70
C ALA A 19 -31.57 32.73 27.19
N GLU A 20 -30.48 33.51 27.14
CA GLU A 20 -30.48 34.89 26.63
C GLU A 20 -30.59 34.93 25.11
N GLN A 21 -29.80 34.10 24.41
CA GLN A 21 -29.82 33.94 22.95
C GLN A 21 -31.16 33.40 22.46
N ILE A 22 -31.76 32.46 23.19
CA ILE A 22 -33.10 31.94 22.91
C ILE A 22 -34.13 33.08 22.90
N ARG A 23 -34.09 33.97 23.90
CA ARG A 23 -35.01 35.12 23.96
C ARG A 23 -34.80 36.10 22.80
N ILE A 24 -33.54 36.42 22.48
CA ILE A 24 -33.20 37.34 21.38
C ILE A 24 -33.68 36.78 20.04
N ILE A 25 -33.49 35.48 19.79
CA ILE A 25 -33.89 34.84 18.54
C ILE A 25 -35.41 34.70 18.46
N ASP A 26 -36.09 34.34 19.56
CA ASP A 26 -37.55 34.25 19.59
C ASP A 26 -38.22 35.61 19.35
N GLU A 27 -37.68 36.68 19.93
CA GLU A 27 -38.14 38.05 19.70
C GLU A 27 -37.88 38.50 18.27
N ALA A 28 -36.72 38.18 17.69
CA ALA A 28 -36.40 38.51 16.32
C ALA A 28 -37.24 37.73 15.29
N ILE A 29 -37.56 36.46 15.55
CA ILE A 29 -38.45 35.65 14.70
C ILE A 29 -39.88 36.22 14.72
N LYS A 30 -40.34 36.74 15.86
CA LYS A 30 -41.67 37.38 15.98
C LYS A 30 -41.74 38.72 15.24
N ASN A 31 -40.66 39.49 15.29
CA ASN A 31 -40.61 40.85 14.75
C ASN A 31 -40.19 40.92 13.27
N SER A 32 -39.65 39.84 12.69
CA SER A 32 -39.22 39.80 11.28
C SER A 32 -39.89 38.67 10.49
N PRO A 33 -40.75 38.98 9.49
CA PRO A 33 -41.37 37.97 8.65
C PRO A 33 -40.36 37.20 7.79
N GLU A 34 -39.26 37.86 7.38
CA GLU A 34 -38.19 37.21 6.60
C GLU A 34 -37.46 36.15 7.43
N LEU A 35 -37.08 36.49 8.67
CA LEU A 35 -36.38 35.57 9.56
C LEU A 35 -37.27 34.38 9.94
N LYS A 36 -38.57 34.63 10.17
CA LYS A 36 -39.56 33.58 10.40
C LYS A 36 -39.67 32.61 9.22
N SER A 37 -39.65 33.12 7.98
CA SER A 37 -39.67 32.28 6.79
C SER A 37 -38.43 31.39 6.70
N ARG A 38 -37.24 31.93 6.99
CA ARG A 38 -35.98 31.16 7.00
C ARG A 38 -35.98 30.08 8.07
N TYR A 39 -36.42 30.41 9.29
CA TYR A 39 -36.57 29.45 10.38
C TYR A 39 -37.53 28.30 10.00
N LEU A 40 -38.70 28.60 9.43
CA LEU A 40 -39.65 27.58 8.99
C LEU A 40 -39.09 26.68 7.89
N ALA A 41 -38.30 27.23 6.96
CA ALA A 41 -37.63 26.45 5.92
C ALA A 41 -36.63 25.46 6.52
N LEU A 42 -35.82 25.88 7.51
CA LEU A 42 -34.86 25.03 8.22
C LEU A 42 -35.56 23.92 9.02
N VAL A 43 -36.62 24.25 9.76
CA VAL A 43 -37.42 23.25 10.51
C VAL A 43 -38.04 22.23 9.57
N ASN A 44 -38.54 22.67 8.41
CA ASN A 44 -39.10 21.76 7.42
C ASN A 44 -38.02 20.81 6.87
N ALA A 45 -36.85 21.34 6.49
CA ALA A 45 -35.73 20.55 6.00
C ALA A 45 -35.26 19.50 7.03
N ASP A 46 -35.06 19.88 8.29
CA ASP A 46 -34.73 18.94 9.38
C ASP A 46 -35.80 17.85 9.53
N SER A 47 -37.09 18.23 9.49
CA SER A 47 -38.19 17.28 9.60
C SER A 47 -38.24 16.27 8.45
N VAL A 48 -37.91 16.70 7.23
CA VAL A 48 -37.86 15.84 6.04
C VAL A 48 -36.66 14.89 6.13
N LEU A 49 -35.49 15.40 6.52
CA LEU A 49 -34.27 14.60 6.66
C LEU A 49 -34.41 13.53 7.76
N ARG A 50 -35.04 13.87 8.90
CA ARG A 50 -35.29 12.92 10.00
C ARG A 50 -36.29 11.83 9.63
N LYS A 51 -37.23 12.13 8.74
CA LYS A 51 -38.23 11.17 8.23
C LYS A 51 -37.72 10.35 7.06
N MET A 52 -36.56 10.69 6.51
CA MET A 52 -35.95 9.92 5.45
C MET A 52 -35.59 8.54 6.00
N ASN A 53 -36.10 7.48 5.35
CA ASN A 53 -35.78 6.12 5.75
C ASN A 53 -34.27 5.92 5.58
N PHE A 54 -33.58 5.73 6.70
CA PHE A 54 -32.18 5.31 6.65
C PHE A 54 -32.14 3.92 6.07
N GLU A 55 -31.51 3.78 4.91
CA GLU A 55 -31.24 2.48 4.32
C GLU A 55 -30.29 1.75 5.27
N SER A 56 -30.81 0.72 5.93
CA SER A 56 -30.03 -0.04 6.90
C SER A 56 -28.88 -0.72 6.17
N VAL A 57 -27.66 -0.33 6.52
CA VAL A 57 -26.47 -0.96 5.97
C VAL A 57 -26.50 -2.46 6.30
N THR A 58 -26.13 -3.30 5.35
CA THR A 58 -26.09 -4.76 5.56
C THR A 58 -25.25 -5.06 6.81
N PRO A 59 -25.69 -5.97 7.71
CA PRO A 59 -24.98 -6.25 8.97
C PRO A 59 -23.49 -6.59 8.79
N ASP A 60 -23.15 -7.15 7.62
CA ASP A 60 -21.79 -7.56 7.26
C ASP A 60 -20.94 -6.47 6.57
N PHE A 61 -21.44 -5.24 6.41
CA PHE A 61 -20.70 -4.18 5.71
C PHE A 61 -19.37 -3.88 6.40
N THR A 62 -19.40 -3.61 7.71
CA THR A 62 -18.19 -3.33 8.49
C THR A 62 -17.20 -4.48 8.41
N LYS A 63 -17.70 -5.72 8.51
CA LYS A 63 -16.89 -6.93 8.40
C LYS A 63 -16.24 -7.06 7.01
N SER A 64 -17.00 -6.80 5.95
CA SER A 64 -16.54 -6.86 4.57
C SER A 64 -15.47 -5.81 4.26
N VAL A 65 -15.70 -4.57 4.71
CA VAL A 65 -14.73 -3.47 4.57
C VAL A 65 -13.46 -3.79 5.34
N LEU A 66 -13.57 -4.22 6.60
CA LEU A 66 -12.42 -4.53 7.44
C LEU A 66 -11.58 -5.68 6.87
N GLN A 67 -12.23 -6.74 6.38
CA GLN A 67 -11.55 -7.86 5.72
C GLN A 67 -10.79 -7.40 4.47
N ARG A 68 -11.37 -6.50 3.66
CA ARG A 68 -10.72 -5.99 2.45
C ARG A 68 -9.48 -5.14 2.79
N ILE A 69 -9.55 -4.34 3.85
CA ILE A 69 -8.41 -3.57 4.36
C ILE A 69 -7.30 -4.49 4.89
N GLN A 70 -7.65 -5.51 5.68
CA GLN A 70 -6.67 -6.44 6.24
C GLN A 70 -5.95 -7.26 5.17
N ARG A 71 -6.65 -7.73 4.13
CA ARG A 71 -6.05 -8.48 3.01
C ARG A 71 -4.95 -7.67 2.31
N ARG A 72 -5.15 -6.37 2.09
CA ARG A 72 -4.13 -5.50 1.47
C ARG A 72 -2.85 -5.42 2.32
N LYS A 73 -2.98 -5.34 3.65
CA LYS A 73 -1.82 -5.33 4.57
C LYS A 73 -1.06 -6.65 4.58
N LEU A 74 -1.76 -7.78 4.52
CA LEU A 74 -1.15 -9.11 4.49
C LEU A 74 -0.31 -9.34 3.21
N LEU A 75 -0.83 -8.94 2.05
CA LEU A 75 -0.11 -9.07 0.78
C LEU A 75 1.20 -8.27 0.77
N ALA A 76 1.16 -7.02 1.26
CA ALA A 76 2.35 -6.19 1.37
C ALA A 76 3.42 -6.81 2.30
N LYS A 77 2.99 -7.44 3.40
CA LYS A 77 3.89 -8.13 4.32
C LYS A 77 4.54 -9.36 3.66
N GLN A 78 3.75 -10.17 2.95
CA GLN A 78 4.26 -11.36 2.24
C GLN A 78 5.26 -10.99 1.13
N GLN A 79 4.98 -9.94 0.35
CA GLN A 79 5.90 -9.44 -0.68
C GLN A 79 7.23 -8.96 -0.09
N LYS A 80 7.21 -8.27 1.06
CA LYS A 80 8.43 -7.84 1.75
C LYS A 80 9.28 -9.03 2.21
N HIS A 81 8.65 -10.08 2.75
CA HIS A 81 9.37 -11.29 3.16
C HIS A 81 9.96 -12.05 1.97
N PHE A 82 9.22 -12.15 0.85
CA PHE A 82 9.73 -12.76 -0.38
C PHE A 82 10.95 -11.99 -0.93
N LEU A 83 10.86 -10.66 -1.01
CA LEU A 83 11.98 -9.82 -1.44
C LEU A 83 13.21 -10.00 -0.54
N PHE A 84 13.00 -10.01 0.78
CA PHE A 84 14.08 -10.24 1.73
C PHE A 84 14.75 -11.61 1.55
N ALA A 85 13.97 -12.66 1.30
CA ALA A 85 14.50 -14.00 1.04
C ALA A 85 15.36 -14.03 -0.24
N VAL A 86 14.90 -13.40 -1.33
CA VAL A 86 15.65 -13.32 -2.59
C VAL A 86 16.94 -12.51 -2.42
N ILE A 87 16.88 -11.35 -1.76
CA ILE A 87 18.06 -10.52 -1.50
C ILE A 87 19.05 -11.26 -0.59
N SER A 88 18.56 -11.95 0.43
CA SER A 88 19.42 -12.73 1.32
C SER A 88 20.09 -13.89 0.59
N LEU A 89 19.38 -14.61 -0.29
CA LEU A 89 19.96 -15.66 -1.11
C LEU A 89 21.07 -15.10 -2.02
N LEU A 90 20.79 -14.02 -2.74
CA LEU A 90 21.77 -13.36 -3.60
C LEU A 90 22.96 -12.85 -2.80
N GLY A 91 22.72 -12.27 -1.62
CA GLY A 91 23.75 -11.81 -0.70
C GLY A 91 24.67 -12.94 -0.23
N ILE A 92 24.13 -14.12 0.10
CA ILE A 92 24.95 -15.28 0.50
C ILE A 92 25.82 -15.75 -0.68
N ILE A 93 25.26 -15.81 -1.88
CA ILE A 93 26.00 -16.23 -3.08
C ILE A 93 27.16 -15.26 -3.37
N THR A 94 26.90 -13.95 -3.33
CA THR A 94 27.94 -12.95 -3.58
C THR A 94 29.02 -12.98 -2.49
N LEU A 95 28.64 -13.14 -1.22
CA LEU A 95 29.58 -13.25 -0.11
C LEU A 95 30.45 -14.51 -0.23
N GLY A 96 29.87 -15.64 -0.63
CA GLY A 96 30.62 -16.87 -0.90
C GLY A 96 31.66 -16.71 -2.02
N ILE A 97 31.30 -16.02 -3.11
CA ILE A 97 32.23 -15.69 -4.19
C ILE A 97 33.36 -14.80 -3.66
N VAL A 98 33.03 -13.73 -2.92
CA VAL A 98 34.03 -12.80 -2.38
C VAL A 98 35.01 -13.53 -1.44
N VAL A 99 34.52 -14.33 -0.50
CA VAL A 99 35.37 -15.11 0.43
C VAL A 99 36.29 -16.08 -0.33
N TYR A 100 35.75 -16.76 -1.34
CA TYR A 100 36.55 -17.64 -2.19
C TYR A 100 37.67 -16.88 -2.91
N LEU A 101 37.37 -15.71 -3.48
CA LEU A 101 38.37 -14.86 -4.15
C LEU A 101 39.46 -14.39 -3.17
N PHE A 102 39.08 -13.93 -1.97
CA PHE A 102 40.03 -13.49 -0.96
C PHE A 102 40.92 -14.64 -0.45
N TYR A 103 40.34 -15.82 -0.20
CA TYR A 103 41.10 -17.00 0.19
C TYR A 103 42.16 -17.36 -0.86
N GLN A 104 41.79 -17.32 -2.14
CA GLN A 104 42.68 -17.66 -3.24
C GLN A 104 43.82 -16.64 -3.40
N ILE A 105 43.54 -15.35 -3.25
CA ILE A 105 44.57 -14.29 -3.29
C ILE A 105 45.57 -14.46 -2.15
N ILE A 106 45.09 -14.77 -0.94
CA ILE A 106 45.96 -14.98 0.23
C ILE A 106 46.80 -16.25 0.07
N SER A 107 46.23 -17.33 -0.45
CA SER A 107 46.96 -18.60 -0.60
C SER A 107 48.01 -18.58 -1.73
N LEU A 108 47.89 -17.67 -2.71
CA LEU A 108 48.83 -17.53 -3.83
C LEU A 108 49.82 -16.36 -3.67
N ALA A 109 49.83 -15.66 -2.53
CA ALA A 109 50.74 -14.55 -2.27
C ALA A 109 52.21 -15.03 -2.11
N SER A 110 52.87 -15.31 -3.23
CA SER A 110 54.33 -15.33 -3.41
C SER A 110 54.77 -14.03 -4.11
N PRO A 111 56.01 -13.55 -3.89
CA PRO A 111 56.39 -12.14 -4.12
C PRO A 111 56.69 -11.73 -5.58
N GLU A 112 55.98 -12.24 -6.58
CA GLU A 112 56.10 -11.79 -7.99
C GLU A 112 54.77 -11.25 -8.54
N SER A 113 54.55 -9.94 -8.40
CA SER A 113 53.26 -9.26 -8.57
C SER A 113 52.70 -9.17 -10.01
N ASP A 114 53.48 -9.45 -11.06
CA ASP A 114 53.05 -9.20 -12.45
C ASP A 114 52.53 -10.44 -13.20
N LYS A 115 52.93 -11.65 -12.81
CA LYS A 115 52.37 -12.92 -13.38
C LYS A 115 51.07 -13.33 -12.72
N ILE A 116 50.81 -12.76 -11.55
CA ILE A 116 49.67 -13.01 -10.68
C ILE A 116 48.39 -12.62 -11.43
N VAL A 117 48.20 -11.35 -11.81
CA VAL A 117 46.95 -10.83 -12.41
C VAL A 117 46.50 -11.56 -13.69
N THR A 118 47.44 -11.95 -14.55
CA THR A 118 47.14 -12.69 -15.79
C THR A 118 46.75 -14.14 -15.52
N THR A 119 47.33 -14.77 -14.49
CA THR A 119 46.97 -16.11 -14.04
C THR A 119 45.59 -16.14 -13.39
N TYR A 120 45.23 -15.16 -12.52
CA TYR A 120 43.87 -15.09 -11.95
C TYR A 120 42.80 -14.79 -13.00
N SER A 121 43.09 -13.94 -13.99
CA SER A 121 42.15 -13.67 -15.09
C SER A 121 41.88 -14.93 -15.91
N LYS A 122 42.89 -15.79 -16.06
CA LYS A 122 42.80 -17.06 -16.77
C LYS A 122 42.10 -18.13 -15.93
N ASP A 123 42.41 -18.24 -14.64
CA ASP A 123 41.72 -19.14 -13.71
C ASP A 123 40.25 -18.77 -13.52
N LEU A 124 39.92 -17.48 -13.43
CA LEU A 124 38.54 -17.02 -13.45
C LEU A 124 37.89 -17.33 -14.79
N GLY A 125 38.57 -17.05 -15.90
CA GLY A 125 38.11 -17.41 -17.23
C GLY A 125 37.82 -18.91 -17.38
N ASP A 126 38.65 -19.77 -16.80
CA ASP A 126 38.52 -21.22 -16.84
C ASP A 126 37.46 -21.74 -15.85
N TYR A 127 37.27 -21.07 -14.72
CA TYR A 127 36.18 -21.38 -13.78
C TYR A 127 34.82 -20.99 -14.37
N PHE A 128 34.73 -19.80 -14.97
CA PHE A 128 33.55 -19.36 -15.70
C PHE A 128 33.34 -20.22 -16.95
N SER A 129 34.38 -20.61 -17.69
CA SER A 129 34.22 -21.49 -18.85
C SER A 129 33.79 -22.91 -18.47
N ASN A 130 34.19 -23.40 -17.29
CA ASN A 130 33.71 -24.67 -16.73
C ASN A 130 32.27 -24.56 -16.19
N LEU A 131 31.92 -23.47 -15.50
CA LEU A 131 30.54 -23.20 -15.04
C LEU A 131 29.57 -22.95 -16.21
N PHE A 132 30.03 -22.29 -17.28
CA PHE A 132 29.31 -22.07 -18.53
C PHE A 132 29.70 -23.09 -19.61
N GLY A 133 30.31 -24.21 -19.22
CA GLY A 133 30.65 -25.29 -20.14
C GLY A 133 29.38 -25.92 -20.72
N LYS A 134 29.44 -26.51 -21.92
CA LYS A 134 28.26 -27.01 -22.67
C LYS A 134 27.25 -27.82 -21.83
N LYS A 135 27.73 -28.63 -20.86
CA LYS A 135 26.89 -29.41 -19.95
C LYS A 135 26.26 -28.56 -18.84
N ASN A 136 27.03 -27.67 -18.23
CA ASN A 136 26.59 -26.84 -17.11
C ASN A 136 25.71 -25.68 -17.57
N ILE A 137 25.94 -25.14 -18.78
CA ILE A 137 25.09 -24.10 -19.37
C ILE A 137 23.68 -24.59 -19.66
N SER A 138 23.53 -25.87 -20.04
CA SER A 138 22.21 -26.49 -20.24
C SER A 138 21.47 -26.66 -18.92
N ILE A 139 22.17 -27.04 -17.86
CA ILE A 139 21.59 -27.19 -16.51
C ILE A 139 21.21 -25.81 -15.94
N PHE A 140 22.11 -24.83 -16.06
CA PHE A 140 21.88 -23.47 -15.61
C PHE A 140 20.73 -22.81 -16.39
N GLY A 141 20.72 -23.00 -17.71
CA GLY A 141 19.62 -22.58 -18.58
C GLY A 141 18.29 -23.22 -18.18
N SER A 142 18.27 -24.52 -17.89
CA SER A 142 17.07 -25.21 -17.43
C SER A 142 16.56 -24.68 -16.08
N VAL A 143 17.45 -24.44 -15.11
CA VAL A 143 17.07 -23.89 -13.79
C VAL A 143 16.57 -22.46 -13.95
N LEU A 144 17.23 -21.64 -14.76
CA LEU A 144 16.83 -20.26 -15.02
C LEU A 144 15.47 -20.20 -15.75
N SER A 145 15.26 -21.05 -16.76
CA SER A 145 13.97 -21.18 -17.45
C SER A 145 12.86 -21.61 -16.51
N PHE A 146 13.13 -22.54 -15.58
CA PHE A 146 12.16 -22.94 -14.57
C PHE A 146 11.80 -21.79 -13.63
N ILE A 147 12.79 -21.06 -13.12
CA ILE A 147 12.57 -19.87 -12.28
C ILE A 147 11.77 -18.81 -13.04
N MET A 148 12.08 -18.59 -14.32
CA MET A 148 11.35 -17.65 -15.18
C MET A 148 9.91 -18.07 -15.41
N LEU A 149 9.63 -19.36 -15.61
CA LEU A 149 8.27 -19.88 -15.77
C LEU A 149 7.45 -19.69 -14.49
N VAL A 150 8.02 -20.04 -13.34
CA VAL A 150 7.38 -19.84 -12.03
C VAL A 150 7.13 -18.35 -11.78
N SER A 151 8.11 -17.50 -12.06
CA SER A 151 7.98 -16.04 -11.91
C SER A 151 6.91 -15.46 -12.84
N SER A 152 6.88 -15.92 -14.09
CA SER A 152 5.87 -15.51 -15.08
C SER A 152 4.47 -15.92 -14.67
N TYR A 153 4.31 -17.13 -14.11
CA TYR A 153 3.02 -17.58 -13.56
C TYR A 153 2.53 -16.67 -12.43
N PHE A 154 3.40 -16.37 -11.47
CA PHE A 154 3.05 -15.46 -10.36
C PHE A 154 2.74 -14.04 -10.85
N LEU A 155 3.48 -13.54 -11.83
CA LEU A 155 3.27 -12.22 -12.42
C LEU A 155 1.92 -12.16 -13.18
N TYR A 156 1.59 -13.20 -13.93
CA TYR A 156 0.31 -13.34 -14.60
C TYR A 156 -0.86 -13.37 -13.61
N GLU A 157 -0.77 -14.19 -12.56
CA GLU A 157 -1.77 -14.26 -11.49
C GLU A 157 -1.97 -12.90 -10.79
N TYR A 158 -0.87 -12.17 -10.55
CA TYR A 158 -0.91 -10.83 -9.98
C TYR A 158 -1.65 -9.84 -10.90
N GLN A 159 -1.33 -9.81 -12.20
CA GLN A 159 -2.01 -8.94 -13.16
C GLN A 159 -3.49 -9.28 -13.31
N LYS A 160 -3.84 -10.57 -13.36
CA LYS A 160 -5.23 -11.05 -13.44
C LYS A 160 -6.06 -10.57 -12.25
N LYS A 161 -5.53 -10.71 -11.03
CA LYS A 161 -6.19 -10.23 -9.80
C LYS A 161 -6.29 -8.70 -9.75
N SER A 162 -5.33 -7.98 -10.31
CA SER A 162 -5.39 -6.52 -10.41
C SER A 162 -6.55 -6.08 -11.32
N LYS A 163 -6.68 -6.64 -12.54
CA LYS A 163 -7.76 -6.30 -13.48
C LYS A 163 -9.15 -6.61 -12.94
N ASN A 164 -9.33 -7.75 -12.27
CA ASN A 164 -10.64 -8.12 -11.71
C ASN A 164 -11.11 -7.21 -10.55
N ASN A 165 -10.22 -6.44 -9.93
CA ASN A 165 -10.60 -5.48 -8.87
C ASN A 165 -11.15 -4.15 -9.39
N PHE A 166 -11.12 -3.90 -10.71
CA PHE A 166 -11.62 -2.66 -11.35
C PHE A 166 -12.95 -2.84 -12.10
N ASN A 167 -13.51 -4.04 -12.17
CA ASN A 167 -14.78 -4.32 -12.86
C ASN A 167 -15.99 -4.40 -11.91
N HIS A 168 -15.96 -3.68 -10.78
CA HIS A 168 -17.10 -3.51 -9.88
C HIS A 168 -17.23 -2.05 -9.46
#